data_AF-A0A7C1ZP93-F1
#
_entry.id   AF-A0A7C1ZP93-F1
#
_cell.length_a   1.000
_cell.length_b   1.000
_cell.length_c   1.000
_cell.angle_alpha   90.00
_cell.angle_beta   90.00
_cell.angle_gamma   90.00
#
_symmetry.space_group_name_H-M   'P 1'
#
loop_
_entity.id
_entity.type
_entity.pdbx_description
1 polymer ?
#
loop_
_entity_poly.entity_id
_entity_poly.type
_entity_poly.pdbx_seq_one_letter_code
_entity_poly.pdbx_strand_id
1 'polypeptide(L)'
;MFEKLYIANRTKENGVTVEVGISGQLSIPLKLRLDLYNHSPDGFEWGYGGSGPTQLALALLADFMGDEYALANYHAFRDAFTSKIEQDKDYWHITDGELKGLLIHEGLLSK
;
A
#
# COMPACT_ATOMS: atom_id res chain seq x y z
N MET A 1 -2.84 -21.00 2.20
CA MET A 1 -1.95 -19.82 2.23
C MET A 1 -2.48 -18.95 3.34
N PHE A 2 -1.63 -18.47 4.25
CA PHE A 2 -2.08 -17.53 5.26
C PHE A 2 -2.25 -16.16 4.61
N GLU A 3 -3.39 -15.53 4.84
CA GLU A 3 -3.72 -14.21 4.26
C GLU A 3 -2.95 -13.12 5.02
N LYS A 4 -2.25 -12.24 4.29
CA LYS A 4 -1.71 -11.03 4.89
C LYS A 4 -2.81 -9.99 5.08
N LEU A 5 -2.69 -9.23 6.16
CA LEU A 5 -3.47 -8.05 6.46
C LEU A 5 -2.53 -6.86 6.54
N TYR A 6 -2.82 -5.83 5.75
CA TYR A 6 -2.18 -4.54 5.83
C TYR A 6 -3.04 -3.63 6.69
N ILE A 7 -2.44 -2.99 7.68
CA ILE A 7 -3.12 -2.06 8.59
C ILE A 7 -2.39 -0.73 8.52
N ALA A 8 -3.13 0.34 8.25
CA ALA A 8 -2.59 1.68 8.18
C ALA A 8 -3.25 2.58 9.22
N ASN A 9 -2.42 3.39 9.88
CA ASN A 9 -2.85 4.37 10.87
C ASN A 9 -2.25 5.74 10.53
N ARG A 10 -3.04 6.80 10.68
CA ARG A 10 -2.59 8.19 10.64
C ARG A 10 -2.80 8.77 12.04
N THR A 11 -1.73 9.26 12.64
CA THR A 11 -1.77 9.85 13.98
C THR A 11 -1.00 11.16 14.00
N LYS A 12 -1.35 12.06 14.92
CA LYS A 12 -0.61 13.32 15.11
C LYS A 12 0.82 13.12 15.60
N GLU A 13 1.08 12.03 16.32
CA GLU A 13 2.38 11.76 16.95
C GLU A 13 3.35 11.04 16.01
N ASN A 14 2.87 10.01 15.30
CA ASN A 14 3.72 9.14 14.49
C ASN A 14 3.55 9.34 12.98
N GLY A 15 2.73 10.33 12.57
CA GLY A 15 2.34 10.50 11.17
C GLY A 15 1.61 9.27 10.66
N VAL A 16 1.96 8.85 9.44
CA VAL A 16 1.37 7.68 8.79
C VAL A 16 2.26 6.45 8.97
N THR A 17 1.68 5.38 9.51
CA THR A 17 2.31 4.06 9.60
C THR A 17 1.49 3.02 8.84
N VAL A 18 2.18 2.05 8.25
CA VAL A 18 1.55 0.88 7.63
C VAL A 18 2.30 -0.36 8.11
N GLU A 19 1.56 -1.31 8.64
CA GLU A 19 2.08 -2.60 9.09
C GLU A 19 1.46 -3.71 8.24
N VAL A 20 2.22 -4.79 8.06
CA VAL A 20 1.77 -6.00 7.39
C VAL A 20 2.02 -7.19 8.30
N GLY A 21 1.03 -8.07 8.40
CA GLY A 21 1.13 -9.27 9.22
C GLY A 21 0.22 -10.38 8.74
N ILE A 22 0.50 -11.59 9.23
CA ILE A 22 -0.35 -12.76 9.06
C ILE A 22 -1.13 -12.95 10.37
N SER A 23 -2.41 -13.33 10.28
CA SER A 23 -3.23 -13.61 11.46
C SER A 23 -2.56 -14.62 12.40
N GLY A 24 -2.47 -14.27 13.68
CA GLY A 24 -1.79 -15.07 14.70
C GLY A 24 -0.26 -14.91 14.75
N GLN A 25 0.31 -14.00 13.97
CA GLN A 25 1.73 -13.63 13.99
C GLN A 25 1.91 -12.15 14.30
N LEU A 26 3.12 -11.78 14.71
CA LEU A 26 3.50 -10.38 14.91
C LEU A 26 3.50 -9.65 13.56
N SER A 27 2.86 -8.48 13.49
CA SER A 27 2.98 -7.58 12.34
C SER A 27 4.35 -6.89 12.31
N ILE A 28 4.81 -6.55 11.11
CA ILE A 28 6.02 -5.75 10.92
C ILE A 28 5.69 -4.49 10.11
N PRO A 29 6.45 -3.40 10.28
CA PRO A 29 6.31 -2.22 9.43
C PRO A 29 6.51 -2.58 7.96
N LEU A 30 5.61 -2.10 7.09
CA LEU A 30 5.78 -2.20 5.65
C LEU A 30 6.99 -1.36 5.24
N LYS A 31 7.92 -1.97 4.50
CA LYS A 31 9.12 -1.26 4.03
C LYS A 31 8.72 -0.18 3.03
N LEU A 32 9.27 1.02 3.17
CA LEU A 32 9.02 2.13 2.24
C LEU A 32 9.41 1.82 0.80
N ARG A 33 10.36 0.89 0.59
CA ARG A 33 10.92 0.54 -0.72
C ARG A 33 11.60 1.71 -1.45
N LEU A 34 12.30 2.57 -0.69
CA LEU A 34 13.15 3.63 -1.24
C LEU A 34 14.29 3.08 -2.11
N ASP A 35 14.65 1.80 -1.94
CA ASP A 35 15.58 1.07 -2.79
C ASP A 35 15.06 0.85 -4.23
N LEU A 36 13.74 0.78 -4.41
CA LEU A 36 13.12 0.67 -5.74
C LEU A 36 12.95 2.05 -6.37
N TYR A 37 12.33 2.97 -5.63
CA TYR A 37 12.16 4.34 -6.06
C TYR A 37 11.91 5.26 -4.86
N ASN A 38 12.57 6.40 -4.85
CA ASN A 38 12.45 7.40 -3.79
C ASN A 38 11.47 8.51 -4.20
N HIS A 39 10.16 8.27 -3.97
CA HIS A 39 9.11 9.29 -4.16
C HIS A 39 8.95 10.16 -2.93
N SER A 40 8.95 9.54 -1.74
CA SER A 40 8.78 10.23 -0.47
C SER A 40 9.66 9.60 0.61
N PRO A 41 10.84 10.18 0.89
CA PRO A 41 11.69 9.71 1.99
C PRO A 41 11.06 10.01 3.37
N ASP A 42 10.11 10.94 3.42
CA ASP A 42 9.40 11.34 4.64
C ASP A 42 8.31 10.34 5.06
N GLY A 43 7.92 9.40 4.20
CA GLY A 43 7.05 8.29 4.56
C GLY A 43 5.87 8.06 3.63
N PHE A 44 4.91 7.31 4.13
CA PHE A 44 3.65 7.02 3.43
C PHE A 44 2.63 8.13 3.64
N GLU A 45 1.68 8.24 2.72
CA GLU A 45 0.47 9.06 2.84
C GLU A 45 -0.65 8.41 2.02
N TRP A 46 -1.88 8.92 2.12
CA TRP A 46 -3.01 8.53 1.25
C TRP A 46 -4.01 9.67 1.05
N GLY A 47 -4.90 9.48 0.08
CA GLY A 47 -6.07 10.32 -0.17
C GLY A 47 -5.85 11.55 -1.04
N TYR A 48 -4.74 11.57 -1.77
CA TYR A 48 -4.47 12.58 -2.80
C TYR A 48 -3.47 12.04 -3.84
N GLY A 49 -3.37 12.71 -4.98
CA GLY A 49 -2.41 12.35 -6.04
C GLY A 49 -1.03 12.99 -5.81
N GLY A 50 -0.18 12.39 -4.98
CA GLY A 50 1.15 12.93 -4.69
C GLY A 50 2.20 11.88 -4.27
N SER A 51 3.36 12.35 -3.81
CA SER A 51 4.53 11.50 -3.54
C SER A 51 4.29 10.43 -2.47
N GLY A 52 3.72 10.77 -1.31
CA GLY A 52 3.52 9.78 -0.24
C GLY A 52 2.49 8.70 -0.59
N PRO A 53 1.33 9.01 -1.21
CA PRO A 53 0.41 8.00 -1.76
C PRO A 53 1.04 7.16 -2.87
N THR A 54 1.96 7.75 -3.65
CA THR A 54 2.75 7.02 -4.65
C THR A 54 3.74 6.06 -4.00
N GLN A 55 4.44 6.46 -2.94
CA GLN A 55 5.35 5.60 -2.17
C GLN A 55 4.59 4.42 -1.53
N LEU A 56 3.40 4.68 -0.99
CA LEU A 56 2.54 3.65 -0.43
C LEU A 56 2.10 2.63 -1.50
N ALA A 57 1.69 3.10 -2.67
CA ALA A 57 1.29 2.25 -3.78
C ALA A 57 2.44 1.32 -4.23
N LEU A 58 3.66 1.87 -4.35
CA LEU A 58 4.85 1.10 -4.70
C LEU A 58 5.15 0.02 -3.64
N ALA A 59 5.15 0.39 -2.35
CA ALA A 59 5.45 -0.54 -1.26
C ALA A 59 4.43 -1.68 -1.15
N LEU A 60 3.14 -1.37 -1.26
CA LEU A 60 2.07 -2.37 -1.23
C LEU A 60 2.20 -3.35 -2.39
N LEU A 61 2.36 -2.86 -3.62
CA LEU A 61 2.53 -3.75 -4.77
C LEU A 61 3.81 -4.56 -4.69
N ALA A 62 4.91 -3.99 -4.17
CA ALA A 62 6.17 -4.72 -4.08
C ALA A 62 6.09 -5.87 -3.07
N ASP A 63 5.41 -5.67 -1.94
CA ASP A 63 5.20 -6.75 -0.96
C ASP A 63 4.17 -7.80 -1.44
N PHE A 64 3.18 -7.39 -2.24
CA PHE A 64 2.11 -8.27 -2.71
C PHE A 64 2.44 -9.04 -4.00
N MET A 65 3.03 -8.37 -4.99
CA MET A 65 3.26 -8.88 -6.36
C MET A 65 4.74 -8.95 -6.74
N GLY A 66 5.65 -8.44 -5.92
CA GLY A 66 7.07 -8.35 -6.21
C GLY A 66 7.48 -7.08 -6.97
N ASP A 67 8.78 -6.84 -6.97
CA ASP A 67 9.40 -5.57 -7.37
C ASP A 67 9.15 -5.19 -8.83
N GLU A 68 9.34 -6.15 -9.75
CA GLU A 68 9.18 -5.93 -11.18
C GLU A 68 7.76 -5.50 -11.53
N TYR A 69 6.77 -6.19 -10.96
CA TYR A 69 5.36 -5.87 -11.16
C TYR A 69 5.01 -4.52 -10.53
N ALA A 70 5.54 -4.25 -9.33
CA ALA A 70 5.30 -2.99 -8.64
C ALA A 70 5.81 -1.81 -9.48
N LEU A 71 7.05 -1.86 -9.95
CA LEU A 71 7.66 -0.81 -10.79
C LEU A 71 6.88 -0.53 -12.07
N ALA A 72 6.27 -1.56 -12.67
CA ALA A 72 5.46 -1.41 -13.87
C ALA A 72 4.06 -0.82 -13.62
N ASN A 73 3.49 -0.99 -12.41
CA ASN A 73 2.05 -0.76 -12.19
C ASN A 73 1.71 0.21 -11.04
N TYR A 74 2.67 0.65 -10.23
CA TYR A 74 2.36 1.41 -9.00
C TYR A 74 1.64 2.74 -9.26
N HIS A 75 1.87 3.39 -10.40
CA HIS A 75 1.15 4.62 -10.75
C HIS A 75 -0.34 4.38 -11.00
N ALA A 76 -0.67 3.34 -11.79
CA ALA A 76 -2.07 2.97 -12.04
C ALA A 76 -2.75 2.48 -10.74
N PHE A 77 -2.03 1.68 -9.94
CA PHE A 77 -2.53 1.22 -8.64
C PHE A 77 -2.75 2.36 -7.64
N ARG A 78 -1.87 3.37 -7.61
CA ARG A 78 -2.05 4.57 -6.81
C ARG A 78 -3.36 5.27 -7.13
N ASP A 79 -3.61 5.50 -8.43
CA ASP A 79 -4.82 6.19 -8.89
C ASP A 79 -6.08 5.35 -8.66
N ALA A 80 -5.94 4.02 -8.66
CA ALA A 80 -7.03 3.11 -8.32
C ALA A 80 -7.35 3.06 -6.83
N PHE A 81 -6.36 3.19 -5.94
CA PHE A 81 -6.52 2.89 -4.52
C PHE A 81 -5.97 3.96 -3.59
N THR A 82 -4.65 4.11 -3.47
CA THR A 82 -4.04 4.92 -2.40
C THR A 82 -4.39 6.42 -2.49
N SER A 83 -4.62 6.95 -3.70
CA SER A 83 -5.13 8.31 -3.91
C SER A 83 -6.61 8.47 -3.58
N LYS A 84 -7.39 7.37 -3.56
CA LYS A 84 -8.86 7.38 -3.39
C LYS A 84 -9.32 7.07 -1.97
N ILE A 85 -8.42 6.66 -1.08
CA ILE A 85 -8.73 6.53 0.35
C ILE A 85 -9.12 7.92 0.87
N GLU A 86 -10.17 8.03 1.68
CA GLU A 86 -10.55 9.30 2.32
C GLU A 86 -9.35 9.95 3.04
N GLN A 87 -9.06 11.21 2.73
CA GLN A 87 -7.85 11.90 3.20
C GLN A 87 -7.82 12.09 4.72
N ASP A 88 -8.98 12.34 5.32
CA ASP A 88 -9.22 12.52 6.75
C ASP A 88 -9.40 11.20 7.51
N LYS A 89 -9.28 10.06 6.82
CA LYS A 89 -9.38 8.75 7.45
C LYS A 89 -8.12 8.44 8.26
N ASP A 90 -8.31 8.26 9.56
CA ASP A 90 -7.24 7.92 10.49
C ASP A 90 -6.80 6.45 10.42
N TYR A 91 -7.62 5.58 9.82
CA TYR A 91 -7.40 4.14 9.81
C TYR A 91 -7.98 3.46 8.57
N TRP A 92 -7.24 2.53 7.98
CA TRP A 92 -7.79 1.56 7.02
C TRP A 92 -7.02 0.24 7.09
N HIS A 93 -7.64 -0.81 6.57
CA HIS A 93 -6.97 -2.08 6.36
C HIS A 93 -7.33 -2.64 4.98
N ILE A 94 -6.49 -3.54 4.48
CA ILE A 94 -6.81 -4.33 3.29
C ILE A 94 -6.13 -5.69 3.39
N THR A 95 -6.79 -6.76 2.95
CA THR A 95 -6.18 -8.10 2.87
C THR A 95 -5.57 -8.38 1.51
N ASP A 96 -4.76 -9.43 1.41
CA ASP A 96 -4.30 -9.97 0.12
C ASP A 96 -5.48 -10.30 -0.82
N GLY A 97 -6.57 -10.85 -0.28
CA GLY A 97 -7.77 -11.19 -1.06
C GLY A 97 -8.45 -9.94 -1.64
N GLU A 98 -8.58 -8.90 -0.83
CA GLU A 98 -9.14 -7.61 -1.25
C GLU A 98 -8.22 -6.89 -2.24
N LEU A 99 -6.90 -6.88 -2.01
CA LEU A 99 -5.90 -6.36 -2.96
C LEU A 99 -5.98 -7.10 -4.29
N LYS A 100 -6.05 -8.43 -4.28
CA LYS A 100 -6.20 -9.23 -5.49
C LYS A 100 -7.49 -8.85 -6.25
N GLY A 101 -8.61 -8.75 -5.53
CA GLY A 101 -9.90 -8.38 -6.09
C GLY A 101 -9.86 -6.99 -6.74
N LEU A 102 -9.22 -6.03 -6.08
CA LEU A 102 -8.98 -4.69 -6.59
C LEU A 102 -8.14 -4.72 -7.87
N LEU A 103 -7.01 -5.43 -7.90
CA LEU A 103 -6.18 -5.51 -9.11
C LEU A 103 -6.92 -6.13 -10.30
N ILE A 104 -7.77 -7.14 -10.05
CA ILE A 104 -8.60 -7.74 -11.09
C ILE A 104 -9.67 -6.75 -11.58
N HIS A 105 -10.32 -6.05 -10.67
CA HIS A 105 -11.35 -5.05 -11.00
C HIS A 105 -10.80 -3.92 -11.88
N GLU A 106 -9.58 -3.46 -11.57
CA GLU A 106 -8.90 -2.37 -12.28
C GLU A 106 -8.16 -2.85 -13.54
N GLY A 107 -8.24 -4.15 -13.88
CA GLY A 107 -7.57 -4.73 -15.05
C GLY A 107 -6.04 -4.80 -14.94
N LEU A 108 -5.49 -4.64 -13.74
CA LEU A 108 -4.06 -4.76 -13.44
C LEU A 108 -3.64 -6.23 -13.29
N LEU A 109 -4.57 -7.12 -12.92
CA LEU A 109 -4.34 -8.55 -12.80
C LEU A 109 -5.39 -9.33 -13.61
N SER A 110 -4.94 -10.38 -14.31
CA SER A 110 -5.85 -11.30 -15.00
C SER A 110 -6.60 -12.19 -13.99
N LYS A 111 -7.84 -12.59 -14.35
CA LYS A 111 -8.68 -13.48 -13.52
C LYS A 111 -8.08 -14.87 -13.36
#